data_AF-A0AAP0P8R1-F1
#
_entry.id   AF-A0AAP0P8R1-F1
#
_cell.length_a   1.000
_cell.length_b   1.000
_cell.length_c   1.000
_cell.angle_alpha   90.00
_cell.angle_beta   90.00
_cell.angle_gamma   90.00
#
_symmetry.space_group_name_H-M   'P 1'
#
loop_
_entity.id
_entity.type
_entity.pdbx_description
1 polymer ?
#
loop_
_entity_poly.entity_id
_entity_poly.type
_entity_poly.pdbx_seq_one_letter_code
_entity_poly.pdbx_strand_id
1 'polypeptide(L)'
;MEASEQLGHRIWGILQKKVFKCKEYPRGETSTLESLLRRNLRLASKPFKKKKSVADMSKKKQLALATRQKIIASLAQQSTHWLLKIVHAKDLSEPELQSVLDIFRQVLSDFFNNKKSQLKLAFMKEVFQRQPWIGRDLFQFLLDECGSAKYEFRRVSSLELVEVVLRSLVSSKGAEEENAAAMFLRDRMSSLSDLVGKLVVNMPKKQAWRAQVRKFCGYIFKVITTHNLIKKFLKTLSKDSYDPCASQLGDLFLSLKKQIEASKE
;
A
#
# COMPACT_ATOMS: atom_id res chain seq x y z
N MET A 1 10.95 -36.82 7.70
CA MET A 1 10.64 -35.48 7.14
C MET A 1 9.22 -35.05 7.52
N GLU A 2 8.22 -35.94 7.51
CA GLU A 2 6.81 -35.67 7.91
C GLU A 2 6.63 -35.23 9.37
N ALA A 3 7.38 -35.79 10.34
CA ALA A 3 7.28 -35.39 11.75
C ALA A 3 7.66 -33.91 12.00
N SER A 4 8.61 -33.36 11.23
CA SER A 4 9.01 -31.95 11.32
C SER A 4 7.96 -31.01 10.74
N GLU A 5 7.23 -31.44 9.71
CA GLU A 5 6.12 -30.68 9.13
C GLU A 5 4.91 -30.64 10.05
N GLN A 6 4.55 -31.79 10.63
CA GLN A 6 3.47 -31.87 11.63
C GLN A 6 3.76 -30.99 12.85
N LEU A 7 5.00 -30.99 13.36
CA LEU A 7 5.41 -30.09 14.44
C LEU A 7 5.29 -28.62 14.01
N GLY A 8 5.72 -28.27 12.79
CA GLY A 8 5.57 -26.92 12.24
C GLY A 8 4.11 -26.46 12.18
N HIS A 9 3.20 -27.33 11.72
CA HIS A 9 1.76 -27.05 11.72
C HIS A 9 1.18 -26.90 13.14
N ARG A 10 1.65 -27.72 14.09
CA ARG A 10 1.23 -27.62 15.50
C ARG A 10 1.68 -26.31 16.14
N ILE A 11 2.96 -25.94 15.97
CA ILE A 11 3.51 -24.67 16.45
C ILE A 11 2.74 -23.50 15.83
N TRP A 12 2.49 -23.57 14.52
CA TRP A 12 1.70 -22.56 13.82
C TRP A 12 0.29 -22.41 14.40
N GLY A 13 -0.41 -23.52 14.65
CA GLY A 13 -1.73 -23.52 15.27
C GLY A 13 -1.73 -22.94 16.68
N ILE A 14 -0.67 -23.20 17.47
CA ILE A 14 -0.50 -22.62 18.81
C ILE A 14 -0.31 -21.12 18.71
N LEU A 15 0.63 -20.63 17.88
CA LEU A 15 0.88 -19.20 17.70
C LEU A 15 -0.38 -18.47 17.26
N GLN A 16 -1.12 -19.03 16.30
CA GLN A 16 -2.37 -18.43 15.82
C GLN A 16 -3.43 -18.34 16.92
N LYS A 17 -3.62 -19.41 17.73
CA LYS A 17 -4.67 -19.45 18.76
C LYS A 17 -4.30 -18.68 20.03
N LYS A 18 -3.04 -18.79 20.47
CA LYS A 18 -2.59 -18.30 21.77
C LYS A 18 -1.91 -16.93 21.73
N VAL A 19 -1.30 -16.55 20.59
CA VAL A 19 -0.57 -15.29 20.46
C VAL A 19 -1.35 -14.30 19.59
N PHE A 20 -1.56 -14.60 18.31
CA PHE A 20 -2.13 -13.63 17.37
C PHE A 20 -3.60 -13.29 17.60
N LYS A 21 -4.34 -14.18 18.28
CA LYS A 21 -5.75 -13.97 18.67
C LYS A 21 -5.92 -13.50 20.11
N CYS A 22 -4.84 -13.37 20.89
CA CYS A 22 -4.93 -12.87 22.26
C CYS A 22 -5.32 -11.39 22.26
N LYS A 23 -6.11 -10.98 23.26
CA LYS A 23 -6.45 -9.57 23.50
C LYS A 23 -5.36 -8.84 24.30
N GLU A 24 -4.56 -9.57 25.07
CA GLU A 24 -3.48 -9.04 25.87
C GLU A 24 -2.19 -8.93 25.05
N TYR A 25 -1.48 -7.82 25.21
CA TYR A 25 -0.24 -7.54 24.52
C TYR A 25 0.95 -7.68 25.48
N PRO A 26 2.07 -8.29 25.05
CA PRO A 26 3.24 -8.42 25.89
C PRO A 26 3.83 -7.04 26.24
N ARG A 27 4.11 -6.84 27.52
CA ARG A 27 4.86 -5.69 28.04
C ARG A 27 6.35 -5.97 27.85
N GLY A 28 7.08 -5.05 27.19
CA GLY A 28 8.49 -5.24 26.85
C GLY A 28 9.03 -4.14 25.93
N GLU A 29 10.34 -4.13 25.71
CA GLU A 29 11.06 -3.08 24.96
C GLU A 29 10.65 -2.97 23.49
N THR A 30 10.71 -1.76 22.95
CA THR A 30 10.32 -1.37 21.58
C THR A 30 11.40 -1.69 20.53
N SER A 31 12.67 -1.72 20.94
CA SER A 31 13.82 -2.12 20.10
C SER A 31 13.66 -3.51 19.46
N THR A 32 13.06 -4.45 20.20
CA THR A 32 12.77 -5.81 19.71
C THR A 32 11.61 -5.80 18.70
N LEU A 33 10.65 -4.89 18.85
CA LEU A 33 9.48 -4.76 17.97
C LEU A 33 9.88 -4.38 16.54
N GLU A 34 10.77 -3.39 16.42
CA GLU A 34 11.27 -2.91 15.12
C GLU A 34 12.03 -4.01 14.35
N SER A 35 12.95 -4.69 15.03
CA SER A 35 13.74 -5.76 14.41
C SER A 35 12.85 -6.92 13.95
N LEU A 36 11.84 -7.28 14.74
CA LEU A 36 10.83 -8.27 14.39
C LEU A 36 9.97 -7.81 13.23
N LEU A 37 9.50 -6.57 13.22
CA LEU A 37 8.67 -6.03 12.14
C LEU A 37 9.43 -6.04 10.82
N ARG A 38 10.68 -5.53 10.82
CA ARG A 38 11.56 -5.53 9.65
C ARG A 38 11.79 -6.96 9.14
N ARG A 39 12.05 -7.91 10.04
CA ARG A 39 12.27 -9.31 9.67
C ARG A 39 11.01 -9.94 9.08
N ASN A 40 9.84 -9.70 9.67
CA ASN A 40 8.58 -10.25 9.21
C ASN A 40 8.16 -9.67 7.86
N LEU A 41 8.27 -8.36 7.64
CA LEU A 41 8.00 -7.75 6.33
C LEU A 41 8.91 -8.33 5.23
N ARG A 42 10.19 -8.55 5.54
CA ARG A 42 11.12 -9.23 4.62
C ARG A 42 10.72 -10.68 4.36
N LEU A 43 10.31 -11.43 5.39
CA LEU A 43 9.90 -12.83 5.25
C LEU A 43 8.58 -12.99 4.49
N ALA A 44 7.61 -12.12 4.73
CA ALA A 44 6.37 -12.03 3.97
C ALA A 44 6.62 -11.74 2.48
N SER A 45 7.77 -11.13 2.17
CA SER A 45 8.22 -10.76 0.83
C SER A 45 9.22 -11.74 0.19
N LYS A 46 9.68 -12.80 0.89
CA LYS A 46 10.73 -13.70 0.37
C LYS A 46 10.15 -14.84 -0.48
N PRO A 47 10.61 -15.06 -1.72
CA PRO A 47 10.19 -16.22 -2.51
C PRO A 47 10.85 -17.52 -2.05
N PHE A 48 10.21 -18.64 -2.41
CA PHE A 48 10.88 -19.93 -2.57
C PHE A 48 11.96 -19.81 -3.64
N LYS A 49 13.23 -19.69 -3.23
CA LYS A 49 14.35 -19.76 -4.17
C LYS A 49 14.46 -21.22 -4.62
N LYS A 50 14.02 -21.52 -5.86
CA LYS A 50 14.50 -22.70 -6.58
C LYS A 50 16.00 -22.51 -6.78
N LYS A 51 16.83 -22.94 -5.82
CA LYS A 51 18.28 -23.05 -6.06
C LYS A 51 18.46 -24.03 -7.24
N LYS A 52 19.49 -23.85 -8.07
CA LYS A 52 19.80 -24.77 -9.18
C LYS A 52 19.87 -26.24 -8.70
N SER A 53 20.30 -26.49 -7.46
CA SER A 53 20.33 -27.81 -6.81
C SER A 53 18.97 -28.40 -6.41
N VAL A 54 17.86 -27.67 -6.56
CA VAL A 54 16.49 -28.13 -6.27
C VAL A 54 15.82 -28.72 -7.51
N ALA A 55 16.34 -28.43 -8.71
CA ALA A 55 15.84 -29.03 -9.96
C ALA A 55 16.00 -30.56 -9.95
N ASP A 56 17.07 -31.07 -9.32
CA ASP A 56 17.34 -32.51 -9.15
C ASP A 56 16.61 -33.16 -7.96
N MET A 57 15.79 -32.40 -7.21
CA MET A 57 15.03 -32.98 -6.09
C MET A 57 13.70 -33.57 -6.54
N SER A 58 13.30 -34.68 -5.91
CA SER A 58 12.00 -35.31 -6.16
C SER A 58 10.82 -34.35 -5.97
N LYS A 59 9.77 -34.51 -6.78
CA LYS A 59 8.55 -33.67 -6.76
C LYS A 59 7.95 -33.55 -5.35
N LYS A 60 8.00 -34.62 -4.53
CA LYS A 60 7.53 -34.63 -3.12
C LYS A 60 8.33 -33.65 -2.24
N LYS A 61 9.67 -33.61 -2.37
CA LYS A 61 10.52 -32.67 -1.62
C LYS A 61 10.35 -31.22 -2.07
N GLN A 62 10.14 -30.98 -3.37
CA GLN A 62 9.84 -29.64 -3.87
C GLN A 62 8.51 -29.11 -3.33
N LEU A 63 7.47 -29.97 -3.29
CA LEU A 63 6.16 -29.63 -2.76
C LEU A 63 6.22 -29.33 -1.26
N ALA A 64 6.86 -30.20 -0.47
CA ALA A 64 7.11 -30.02 0.96
C ALA A 64 7.75 -28.67 1.29
N LEU A 65 8.82 -28.32 0.56
CA LEU A 65 9.50 -27.05 0.73
C LEU A 65 8.62 -25.84 0.34
N ALA A 66 7.86 -25.94 -0.75
CA ALA A 66 6.92 -24.90 -1.15
C ALA A 66 5.83 -24.68 -0.09
N THR A 67 5.31 -25.77 0.50
CA THR A 67 4.36 -25.72 1.62
C THR A 67 4.96 -25.06 2.85
N ARG A 68 6.16 -25.46 3.27
CA ARG A 68 6.88 -24.83 4.38
C ARG A 68 7.05 -23.33 4.16
N GLN A 69 7.40 -22.93 2.93
CA GLN A 69 7.61 -21.51 2.63
C GLN A 69 6.31 -20.71 2.64
N LYS A 70 5.19 -21.30 2.22
CA LYS A 70 3.85 -20.70 2.37
C LYS A 70 3.50 -20.51 3.85
N ILE A 71 3.79 -21.48 4.71
CA ILE A 71 3.56 -21.38 6.16
C ILE A 71 4.40 -20.25 6.74
N ILE A 72 5.69 -20.17 6.40
CA ILE A 72 6.58 -19.09 6.88
C ILE A 72 6.08 -17.72 6.43
N ALA A 73 5.67 -17.58 5.16
CA ALA A 73 5.13 -16.32 4.66
C ALA A 73 3.83 -15.93 5.38
N SER A 74 2.90 -16.89 5.57
CA SER A 74 1.65 -16.65 6.31
C SER A 74 1.91 -16.28 7.77
N LEU A 75 2.87 -16.96 8.41
CA LEU A 75 3.32 -16.63 9.78
C LEU A 75 3.89 -15.22 9.84
N ALA A 76 4.72 -14.83 8.88
CA ALA A 76 5.29 -13.50 8.83
C ALA A 76 4.21 -12.42 8.65
N GLN A 77 3.22 -12.65 7.79
CA GLN A 77 2.09 -11.73 7.60
C GLN A 77 1.25 -11.57 8.86
N GLN A 78 0.88 -12.68 9.52
CA GLN A 78 0.11 -12.62 10.77
C GLN A 78 0.91 -11.98 11.90
N SER A 79 2.21 -12.28 11.97
CA SER A 79 3.13 -11.64 12.92
C SER A 79 3.21 -10.14 12.67
N THR A 80 3.34 -9.69 11.41
CA THR A 80 3.29 -8.25 11.07
C THR A 80 2.00 -7.61 11.58
N HIS A 81 0.83 -8.18 11.30
CA HIS A 81 -0.43 -7.60 11.78
C HIS A 81 -0.52 -7.55 13.30
N TRP A 82 -0.03 -8.58 14.00
CA TRP A 82 -0.01 -8.60 15.45
C TRP A 82 0.96 -7.58 16.03
N LEU A 83 2.16 -7.44 15.46
CA LEU A 83 3.14 -6.42 15.86
C LEU A 83 2.56 -5.01 15.67
N LEU A 84 1.84 -4.75 14.57
CA LEU A 84 1.21 -3.45 14.35
C LEU A 84 0.07 -3.17 15.33
N LYS A 85 -0.65 -4.20 15.80
CA LYS A 85 -1.61 -4.02 16.90
C LYS A 85 -0.91 -3.62 18.20
N ILE A 86 0.26 -4.19 18.48
CA ILE A 86 1.07 -3.79 19.64
C ILE A 86 1.54 -2.35 19.47
N VAL A 87 2.03 -1.97 18.29
CA VAL A 87 2.40 -0.57 17.97
C VAL A 87 1.24 0.37 18.26
N HIS A 88 0.04 0.03 17.81
CA HIS A 88 -1.13 0.88 18.01
C HIS A 88 -1.63 0.93 19.46
N ALA A 89 -1.49 -0.19 20.20
CA ALA A 89 -1.93 -0.27 21.59
C ALA A 89 -0.91 0.30 22.58
N LYS A 90 0.35 0.45 22.16
CA LYS A 90 1.37 1.16 22.92
C LYS A 90 1.33 2.62 22.52
N ASP A 91 1.28 3.52 23.49
CA ASP A 91 1.47 4.95 23.27
C ASP A 91 2.96 5.22 22.97
N LEU A 92 3.43 4.76 21.81
CA LEU A 92 4.81 4.94 21.38
C LEU A 92 5.09 6.44 21.20
N SER A 93 6.33 6.82 21.51
CA SER A 93 6.82 8.16 21.22
C SER A 93 6.90 8.40 19.70
N GLU A 94 6.85 9.67 19.28
CA GLU A 94 6.96 10.04 17.86
C GLU A 94 8.20 9.46 17.16
N PRO A 95 9.41 9.44 17.77
CA PRO A 95 10.59 8.81 17.17
C PRO A 95 10.42 7.29 16.94
N GLU A 96 9.76 6.59 17.86
CA GLU A 96 9.49 5.14 17.74
C GLU A 96 8.43 4.85 16.68
N LEU A 97 7.45 5.75 16.50
CA LEU A 97 6.50 5.64 15.40
C LEU A 97 7.20 5.89 14.06
N GLN A 98 8.09 6.88 14.01
CA GLN A 98 8.86 7.20 12.81
C GLN A 98 9.78 6.05 12.40
N SER A 99 10.45 5.39 13.35
CA SER A 99 11.29 4.22 13.04
C SER A 99 10.48 3.07 12.43
N VAL A 100 9.23 2.85 12.89
CA VAL A 100 8.29 1.91 12.30
C VAL A 100 7.96 2.31 10.86
N LEU A 101 7.65 3.58 10.61
CA LEU A 101 7.37 4.09 9.26
C LEU A 101 8.58 3.96 8.32
N ASP A 102 9.79 4.17 8.82
CA ASP A 102 11.03 4.05 8.04
C ASP A 102 11.28 2.61 7.60
N ILE A 103 10.90 1.61 8.40
CA ILE A 103 10.92 0.21 8.00
C ILE A 103 10.00 -0.01 6.79
N PHE A 104 8.79 0.56 6.80
CA PHE A 104 7.87 0.47 5.67
C PHE A 104 8.41 1.18 4.43
N ARG A 105 8.95 2.39 4.59
CA ARG A 105 9.60 3.14 3.49
C ARG A 105 10.69 2.31 2.83
N GLN A 106 11.56 1.68 3.62
CA GLN A 106 12.62 0.82 3.08
C GLN A 106 12.05 -0.36 2.28
N VAL A 107 11.07 -1.09 2.84
CA VAL A 107 10.48 -2.27 2.19
C VAL A 107 9.74 -1.90 0.90
N LEU A 108 9.05 -0.76 0.89
CA LEU A 108 8.34 -0.26 -0.28
C LEU A 108 9.30 0.29 -1.35
N SER A 109 10.34 1.04 -0.96
CA SER A 109 11.36 1.51 -1.89
C SER A 109 12.07 0.34 -2.57
N ASP A 110 12.41 -0.72 -1.83
CA ASP A 110 12.90 -1.98 -2.40
C ASP A 110 11.89 -2.59 -3.39
N PHE A 111 10.59 -2.53 -3.10
CA PHE A 111 9.56 -3.03 -4.01
C PHE A 111 9.47 -2.23 -5.32
N PHE A 112 9.50 -0.89 -5.24
CA PHE A 112 9.41 -0.03 -6.42
C PHE A 112 10.68 -0.12 -7.28
N ASN A 113 11.85 -0.20 -6.65
CA ASN A 113 13.14 -0.10 -7.33
C ASN A 113 13.78 -1.45 -7.70
N ASN A 114 13.28 -2.57 -7.18
CA ASN A 114 13.78 -3.91 -7.49
C ASN A 114 12.76 -4.77 -8.24
N LYS A 115 13.05 -5.08 -9.52
CA LYS A 115 12.24 -6.04 -10.33
C LYS A 115 12.10 -7.40 -9.65
N LYS A 116 13.09 -7.81 -8.85
CA LYS A 116 13.10 -9.10 -8.16
C LYS A 116 12.36 -9.06 -6.82
N SER A 117 11.87 -7.90 -6.37
CA SER A 117 11.05 -7.84 -5.16
C SER A 117 9.81 -8.71 -5.33
N GLN A 118 9.59 -9.60 -4.37
CA GLN A 118 8.44 -10.51 -4.33
C GLN A 118 7.46 -10.11 -3.23
N LEU A 119 7.60 -8.89 -2.69
CA LEU A 119 6.57 -8.30 -1.84
C LEU A 119 5.25 -8.33 -2.60
N LYS A 120 4.26 -8.96 -2.00
CA LYS A 120 2.92 -9.02 -2.57
C LYS A 120 2.21 -7.71 -2.30
N LEU A 121 1.83 -7.02 -3.37
CA LEU A 121 1.03 -5.80 -3.29
C LEU A 121 -0.26 -6.01 -2.46
N ALA A 122 -0.93 -7.15 -2.63
CA ALA A 122 -2.13 -7.51 -1.88
C ALA A 122 -1.90 -7.52 -0.35
N PHE A 123 -0.72 -7.96 0.11
CA PHE A 123 -0.38 -7.93 1.53
C PHE A 123 -0.21 -6.48 2.04
N MET A 124 0.45 -5.62 1.26
CA MET A 124 0.59 -4.20 1.63
C MET A 124 -0.77 -3.48 1.66
N LYS A 125 -1.66 -3.78 0.70
CA LYS A 125 -3.04 -3.28 0.71
C LYS A 125 -3.75 -3.70 1.99
N GLU A 126 -3.63 -4.96 2.39
CA GLU A 126 -4.21 -5.46 3.63
C GLU A 126 -3.64 -4.77 4.88
N VAL A 127 -2.33 -4.51 4.90
CA VAL A 127 -1.70 -3.74 6.00
C VAL A 127 -2.35 -2.36 6.10
N PHE A 128 -2.46 -1.60 5.01
CA PHE A 128 -3.06 -0.27 5.04
C PHE A 128 -4.57 -0.29 5.34
N GLN A 129 -5.30 -1.31 4.91
CA GLN A 129 -6.71 -1.47 5.26
C GLN A 129 -6.90 -1.72 6.75
N ARG A 130 -6.04 -2.55 7.37
CA ARG A 130 -6.11 -2.87 8.80
C ARG A 130 -5.50 -1.79 9.68
N GLN A 131 -4.58 -0.99 9.16
CA GLN A 131 -3.85 0.07 9.86
C GLN A 131 -3.81 1.34 8.99
N PRO A 132 -4.93 2.07 8.87
CA PRO A 132 -5.03 3.23 7.98
C PRO A 132 -3.99 4.33 8.26
N TRP A 133 -3.58 4.49 9.52
CA TRP A 133 -2.57 5.48 9.92
C TRP A 133 -1.27 5.32 9.14
N ILE A 134 -0.74 4.09 9.02
CA ILE A 134 0.49 3.80 8.23
C ILE A 134 0.33 4.29 6.79
N GLY A 135 -0.83 4.02 6.18
CA GLY A 135 -1.11 4.44 4.82
C GLY A 135 -1.17 5.96 4.68
N ARG A 136 -1.77 6.65 5.64
CA ARG A 136 -1.88 8.12 5.68
C ARG A 136 -0.50 8.78 5.87
N ASP A 137 0.32 8.27 6.78
CA ASP A 137 1.68 8.77 7.03
C ASP A 137 2.62 8.54 5.84
N LEU A 138 2.48 7.40 5.16
CA LEU A 138 3.26 7.08 3.97
C LEU A 138 2.68 7.69 2.68
N PHE A 139 1.56 8.41 2.74
CA PHE A 139 0.83 8.83 1.55
C PHE A 139 1.69 9.68 0.61
N GLN A 140 2.38 10.69 1.13
CA GLN A 140 3.27 11.53 0.32
C GLN A 140 4.36 10.70 -0.36
N PHE A 141 5.02 9.82 0.40
CA PHE A 141 6.03 8.90 -0.14
C PHE A 141 5.48 8.01 -1.25
N LEU A 142 4.25 7.50 -1.10
CA LEU A 142 3.61 6.70 -2.16
C LEU A 142 3.33 7.52 -3.42
N LEU A 143 2.92 8.78 -3.28
CA LEU A 143 2.71 9.68 -4.44
C LEU A 143 4.03 9.92 -5.18
N ASP A 144 5.10 10.18 -4.45
CA ASP A 144 6.43 10.44 -5.01
C ASP A 144 6.97 9.23 -5.77
N GLU A 145 6.87 8.04 -5.16
CA GLU A 145 7.29 6.78 -5.78
C GLU A 145 6.39 6.40 -6.97
N CYS A 146 5.07 6.63 -6.90
CA CYS A 146 4.18 6.42 -8.05
C CYS A 146 4.43 7.42 -9.20
N GLY A 147 5.04 8.57 -8.93
CA GLY A 147 5.45 9.51 -9.96
C GLY A 147 6.80 9.17 -10.60
N SER A 148 7.69 8.52 -9.86
CA SER A 148 9.12 8.40 -10.20
C SER A 148 9.65 6.96 -10.36
N ALA A 149 8.85 5.94 -10.04
CA ALA A 149 9.29 4.55 -10.05
C ALA A 149 9.95 4.14 -11.37
N LYS A 150 11.13 3.52 -11.27
CA LYS A 150 11.99 3.12 -12.39
C LYS A 150 11.29 2.22 -13.42
N TYR A 151 10.30 1.43 -12.99
CA TYR A 151 9.62 0.47 -13.85
C TYR A 151 8.14 0.79 -13.99
N GLU A 152 7.68 0.94 -15.24
CA GLU A 152 6.28 1.27 -15.58
C GLU A 152 5.27 0.34 -14.89
N PHE A 153 5.53 -0.98 -14.87
CA PHE A 153 4.64 -1.94 -14.22
C PHE A 153 4.53 -1.73 -12.70
N ARG A 154 5.64 -1.35 -12.04
CA ARG A 154 5.63 -1.04 -10.60
C ARG A 154 4.87 0.25 -10.37
N ARG A 155 5.15 1.29 -11.16
CA ARG A 155 4.45 2.57 -11.10
C ARG A 155 2.94 2.39 -11.10
N VAL A 156 2.43 1.68 -12.10
CA VAL A 156 0.99 1.47 -12.30
C VAL A 156 0.38 0.56 -11.24
N SER A 157 1.06 -0.53 -10.87
CA SER A 157 0.56 -1.43 -9.81
C SER A 157 0.47 -0.75 -8.45
N SER A 158 1.38 0.20 -8.18
CA SER A 158 1.48 0.86 -6.87
C SER A 158 0.39 1.91 -6.64
N LEU A 159 -0.28 2.35 -7.71
CA LEU A 159 -1.48 3.19 -7.61
C LEU A 159 -2.57 2.54 -6.75
N GLU A 160 -2.62 1.21 -6.69
CA GLU A 160 -3.57 0.50 -5.82
C GLU A 160 -3.30 0.73 -4.31
N LEU A 161 -2.06 1.04 -3.92
CA LEU A 161 -1.77 1.42 -2.53
C LEU A 161 -2.31 2.81 -2.21
N VAL A 162 -2.11 3.76 -3.12
CA VAL A 162 -2.66 5.11 -3.01
C VAL A 162 -4.20 5.05 -2.96
N GLU A 163 -4.81 4.22 -3.82
CA GLU A 163 -6.27 4.00 -3.83
C GLU A 163 -6.79 3.50 -2.47
N VAL A 164 -6.07 2.57 -1.82
CA VAL A 164 -6.44 2.05 -0.49
C VAL A 164 -6.43 3.17 0.56
N VAL A 165 -5.41 4.02 0.56
CA VAL A 165 -5.32 5.15 1.50
C VAL A 165 -6.49 6.10 1.28
N LEU A 166 -6.75 6.49 0.04
CA LEU A 166 -7.85 7.38 -0.31
C LEU A 166 -9.23 6.79 0.03
N ARG A 167 -9.41 5.49 -0.11
CA ARG A 167 -10.66 4.81 0.29
C ARG A 167 -10.93 4.93 1.79
N SER A 168 -9.88 4.94 2.61
CA SER A 168 -10.01 5.16 4.05
C SER A 168 -10.47 6.59 4.42
N LEU A 169 -10.41 7.53 3.48
CA LEU A 169 -10.85 8.92 3.67
C LEU A 169 -12.30 9.13 3.28
N VAL A 170 -12.80 8.40 2.27
CA VAL A 170 -14.20 8.46 1.82
C VAL A 170 -15.14 7.69 2.75
N SER A 171 -14.62 6.75 3.53
CA SER A 171 -15.42 5.90 4.42
C SER A 171 -15.69 6.53 5.81
N SER A 172 -15.39 7.82 5.99
CA SER A 172 -15.56 8.56 7.24
C SER A 172 -17.03 8.59 7.68
N LYS A 173 -17.30 8.30 8.96
CA LYS A 173 -18.64 8.28 9.53
C LYS A 173 -18.75 9.39 10.58
N GLY A 174 -18.92 10.63 10.11
CA GLY A 174 -19.15 11.78 10.96
C GLY A 174 -18.54 13.05 10.39
N ALA A 175 -19.13 14.20 10.75
CA ALA A 175 -18.72 15.50 10.23
C ALA A 175 -17.25 15.84 10.58
N GLU A 176 -16.76 15.46 11.76
CA GLU A 176 -15.38 15.70 12.17
C GLU A 176 -14.37 14.90 11.35
N GLU A 177 -14.64 13.60 11.14
CA GLU A 177 -13.79 12.73 10.32
C GLU A 177 -13.80 13.17 8.85
N GLU A 178 -14.95 13.61 8.35
CA GLU A 178 -15.09 14.12 6.99
C GLU A 178 -14.30 15.42 6.79
N ASN A 179 -14.33 16.33 7.78
CA ASN A 179 -13.52 17.53 7.75
C ASN A 179 -12.01 17.22 7.82
N ALA A 180 -11.59 16.28 8.67
CA ALA A 180 -10.21 15.84 8.75
C ALA A 180 -9.73 15.21 7.43
N ALA A 181 -10.57 14.41 6.77
CA ALA A 181 -10.30 13.86 5.45
C ALA A 181 -10.13 14.96 4.38
N ALA A 182 -11.02 15.97 4.38
CA ALA A 182 -10.93 17.09 3.46
C ALA A 182 -9.66 17.93 3.70
N MET A 183 -9.27 18.16 4.96
CA MET A 183 -8.01 18.84 5.30
C MET A 183 -6.79 18.04 4.84
N PHE A 184 -6.74 16.74 5.11
CA PHE A 184 -5.67 15.86 4.65
C PHE A 184 -5.47 15.94 3.14
N LEU A 185 -6.57 15.86 2.36
CA LEU A 185 -6.53 15.98 0.91
C LEU A 185 -6.08 17.37 0.45
N ARG A 186 -6.54 18.42 1.14
CA ARG A 186 -6.20 19.81 0.85
C ARG A 186 -4.69 20.06 1.00
N ASP A 187 -4.06 19.44 1.98
CA ASP A 187 -2.62 19.58 2.28
C ASP A 187 -1.72 18.78 1.32
N ARG A 188 -2.29 17.81 0.61
CA ARG A 188 -1.58 16.95 -0.35
C ARG A 188 -2.03 17.17 -1.79
N MET A 189 -2.81 18.22 -2.03
CA MET A 189 -3.46 18.47 -3.32
C MET A 189 -2.46 18.73 -4.47
N SER A 190 -1.37 19.45 -4.19
CA SER A 190 -0.31 19.67 -5.19
C SER A 190 0.30 18.33 -5.61
N SER A 191 0.74 17.50 -4.67
CA SER A 191 1.31 16.18 -4.95
C SER A 191 0.34 15.27 -5.70
N LEU A 192 -0.96 15.32 -5.36
CA LEU A 192 -2.00 14.54 -6.05
C LEU A 192 -2.22 15.01 -7.50
N SER A 193 -2.32 16.31 -7.72
CA SER A 193 -2.50 16.87 -9.07
C SER A 193 -1.25 16.69 -9.93
N ASP A 194 -0.06 16.83 -9.35
CA ASP A 194 1.22 16.52 -10.00
C ASP A 194 1.31 15.05 -10.40
N LEU A 195 0.88 14.13 -9.54
CA LEU A 195 0.85 12.70 -9.90
C LEU A 195 -0.09 12.46 -11.09
N VAL A 196 -1.31 13.02 -11.06
CA VAL A 196 -2.25 12.89 -12.19
C VAL A 196 -1.63 13.45 -13.46
N GLY A 197 -1.04 14.64 -13.40
CA GLY A 197 -0.34 15.27 -14.53
C GLY A 197 0.77 14.37 -15.10
N LYS A 198 1.66 13.87 -14.24
CA LYS A 198 2.74 12.96 -14.63
C LYS A 198 2.21 11.68 -15.28
N LEU A 199 1.10 11.12 -14.77
CA LEU A 199 0.49 9.90 -15.29
C LEU A 199 -0.14 10.11 -16.67
N VAL A 200 -0.84 11.23 -16.91
CA VAL A 200 -1.47 11.50 -18.21
C VAL A 200 -0.46 11.91 -19.27
N VAL A 201 0.59 12.65 -18.90
CA VAL A 201 1.70 12.99 -19.80
C VAL A 201 2.50 11.74 -20.17
N ASN A 202 2.74 10.85 -19.20
CA ASN A 202 3.51 9.62 -19.39
C ASN A 202 2.63 8.37 -19.35
N MET A 203 1.57 8.37 -20.17
CA MET A 203 0.65 7.25 -20.24
C MET A 203 1.37 5.94 -20.61
N PRO A 204 1.05 4.82 -19.94
CA PRO A 204 1.71 3.54 -20.21
C PRO A 204 1.54 3.09 -21.66
N LYS A 205 2.52 2.36 -22.21
CA LYS A 205 2.40 1.83 -23.58
C LYS A 205 1.35 0.71 -23.67
N LYS A 206 1.27 -0.13 -22.63
CA LYS A 206 0.34 -1.27 -22.60
C LYS A 206 -1.09 -0.83 -22.30
N GLN A 207 -2.05 -1.29 -23.10
CA GLN A 207 -3.47 -0.96 -22.94
C GLN A 207 -4.03 -1.32 -21.56
N ALA A 208 -3.70 -2.48 -21.00
CA ALA A 208 -4.15 -2.88 -19.67
C ALA A 208 -3.68 -1.90 -18.59
N TRP A 209 -2.45 -1.37 -18.71
CA TRP A 209 -1.92 -0.39 -17.77
C TRP A 209 -2.50 1.01 -17.99
N ARG A 210 -2.78 1.41 -19.23
CA ARG A 210 -3.54 2.64 -19.52
C ARG A 210 -4.93 2.59 -18.87
N ALA A 211 -5.62 1.46 -18.95
CA ALA A 211 -6.92 1.29 -18.30
C ALA A 211 -6.82 1.43 -16.78
N GLN A 212 -5.76 0.88 -16.16
CA GLN A 212 -5.51 1.03 -14.73
C GLN A 212 -5.22 2.49 -14.33
N VAL A 213 -4.44 3.23 -15.11
CA VAL A 213 -4.20 4.66 -14.89
C VAL A 213 -5.50 5.47 -15.01
N ARG A 214 -6.29 5.25 -16.07
CA ARG A 214 -7.59 5.92 -16.24
C ARG A 214 -8.53 5.65 -15.08
N LYS A 215 -8.63 4.39 -14.64
CA LYS A 215 -9.43 3.99 -13.48
C LYS A 215 -8.97 4.73 -12.22
N PHE A 216 -7.66 4.80 -12.00
CA PHE A 216 -7.09 5.52 -10.86
C PHE A 216 -7.42 7.02 -10.92
N CYS A 217 -7.20 7.70 -12.05
CA CYS A 217 -7.53 9.12 -12.20
C CYS A 217 -9.04 9.39 -11.99
N GLY A 218 -9.91 8.55 -12.56
CA GLY A 218 -11.36 8.65 -12.31
C GLY A 218 -11.72 8.47 -10.83
N TYR A 219 -11.00 7.60 -10.11
CA TYR A 219 -11.18 7.46 -8.67
C TYR A 219 -10.72 8.70 -7.89
N ILE A 220 -9.59 9.31 -8.26
CA ILE A 220 -9.15 10.60 -7.71
C ILE A 220 -10.23 11.67 -7.88
N PHE A 221 -10.77 11.79 -9.10
CA PHE A 221 -11.82 12.77 -9.40
C PHE A 221 -13.05 12.54 -8.54
N LYS A 222 -13.48 11.29 -8.36
CA LYS A 222 -14.57 10.94 -7.45
C LYS A 222 -14.28 11.41 -6.01
N VAL A 223 -13.10 11.11 -5.46
CA VAL A 223 -12.72 11.51 -4.09
C VAL A 223 -12.73 13.03 -3.93
N ILE A 224 -12.17 13.75 -4.90
CA ILE A 224 -12.08 15.21 -4.88
C ILE A 224 -13.47 15.85 -4.99
N THR A 225 -14.36 15.30 -5.83
CA THR A 225 -15.76 15.70 -5.90
C THR A 225 -16.47 15.45 -4.57
N THR A 226 -16.32 14.27 -3.96
CA THR A 226 -16.93 13.95 -2.66
C THR A 226 -16.58 14.95 -1.57
N HIS A 227 -15.34 15.45 -1.54
CA HIS A 227 -14.91 16.44 -0.53
C HIS A 227 -14.99 17.91 -1.01
N ASN A 228 -15.67 18.20 -2.13
CA ASN A 228 -15.82 19.55 -2.69
C ASN A 228 -14.48 20.28 -2.97
N LEU A 229 -13.45 19.54 -3.38
CA LEU A 229 -12.10 20.07 -3.60
C LEU A 229 -11.76 20.34 -5.08
N ILE A 230 -12.75 20.27 -5.99
CA ILE A 230 -12.54 20.35 -7.44
C ILE A 230 -11.82 21.65 -7.85
N LYS A 231 -12.28 22.79 -7.31
CA LYS A 231 -11.68 24.11 -7.57
C LYS A 231 -10.19 24.15 -7.18
N LYS A 232 -9.84 23.57 -6.03
CA LYS A 232 -8.44 23.52 -5.57
C LYS A 232 -7.61 22.60 -6.46
N PHE A 233 -8.13 21.42 -6.81
CA PHE A 233 -7.44 20.46 -7.67
C PHE A 233 -7.09 21.05 -9.04
N LEU A 234 -8.06 21.67 -9.73
CA LEU A 234 -7.79 22.27 -11.04
C LEU A 234 -6.82 23.45 -10.96
N LYS A 235 -6.86 24.22 -9.86
CA LYS A 235 -5.90 25.32 -9.64
C LYS A 235 -4.47 24.81 -9.45
N THR A 236 -4.30 23.65 -8.82
CA THR A 236 -2.97 23.04 -8.59
C THR A 236 -2.47 22.21 -9.77
N LEU A 237 -3.37 21.73 -10.64
CA LEU A 237 -3.00 20.97 -11.83
C LEU A 237 -2.19 21.87 -12.78
N SER A 238 -1.00 21.39 -13.17
CA SER A 238 -0.16 22.11 -14.15
C SER A 238 -0.92 22.37 -15.45
N LYS A 239 -0.74 23.58 -16.02
CA LYS A 239 -1.35 23.97 -17.29
C LYS A 239 -1.02 22.97 -18.41
N ASP A 240 0.21 22.48 -18.43
CA ASP A 240 0.70 21.51 -19.42
C ASP A 240 0.01 20.13 -19.32
N SER A 241 -0.69 19.88 -18.20
CA SER A 241 -1.44 18.64 -17.99
C SER A 241 -2.90 18.73 -18.45
N TYR A 242 -3.41 19.91 -18.82
CA TYR A 242 -4.82 20.07 -19.21
C TYR A 242 -5.16 19.34 -20.52
N ASP A 243 -4.37 19.53 -21.57
CA ASP A 243 -4.61 18.87 -22.87
C ASP A 243 -4.37 17.36 -22.80
N PRO A 244 -3.32 16.85 -22.12
CA PRO A 244 -3.19 15.43 -21.82
C PRO A 244 -4.36 14.87 -21.01
N CYS A 245 -4.86 15.59 -20.00
CA CYS A 245 -6.05 15.16 -19.26
C CYS A 245 -7.27 15.05 -20.17
N ALA A 246 -7.54 16.05 -21.02
CA ALA A 246 -8.67 16.03 -21.94
C ALA A 246 -8.56 14.89 -22.96
N SER A 247 -7.39 14.69 -23.57
CA SER A 247 -7.19 13.65 -24.59
C SER A 247 -7.10 12.22 -24.02
N GLN A 248 -6.46 12.03 -22.85
CA GLN A 248 -6.22 10.68 -22.29
C GLN A 248 -7.33 10.18 -21.38
N LEU A 249 -8.01 11.09 -20.67
CA LEU A 249 -9.10 10.77 -19.74
C LEU A 249 -10.48 11.07 -20.33
N GLY A 250 -10.56 11.91 -21.37
CA GLY A 250 -11.79 12.21 -22.09
C GLY A 250 -12.89 12.75 -21.17
N ASP A 251 -14.07 12.14 -21.27
CA ASP A 251 -15.26 12.52 -20.52
C ASP A 251 -15.03 12.58 -19.00
N LEU A 252 -14.16 11.75 -18.44
CA LEU A 252 -13.86 11.77 -17.00
C LEU A 252 -13.36 13.15 -16.54
N PHE A 253 -12.50 13.78 -17.34
CA PHE A 253 -11.95 15.10 -17.01
C PHE A 253 -12.90 16.24 -17.41
N LEU A 254 -13.60 16.10 -18.53
CA LEU A 254 -14.58 17.09 -18.98
C LEU A 254 -15.76 17.21 -18.01
N SER A 255 -16.28 16.09 -17.50
CA SER A 255 -17.32 16.09 -16.47
C SER A 255 -16.86 16.76 -15.17
N LEU A 256 -15.60 16.53 -14.76
CA LEU A 256 -15.03 17.18 -13.58
C LEU A 256 -14.99 18.71 -13.73
N LYS A 257 -14.61 19.20 -14.93
CA LYS A 257 -14.61 20.64 -15.23
C LYS A 257 -16.01 21.25 -15.19
N LYS A 258 -17.00 20.60 -15.82
CA LYS A 258 -18.39 21.06 -15.85
C LYS A 258 -19.00 21.21 -14.45
N GLN A 259 -18.64 20.34 -13.50
CA GLN A 259 -19.10 20.44 -12.11
C GLN A 259 -18.65 21.73 -11.41
N ILE A 260 -17.53 22.34 -11.83
CA ILE A 260 -17.13 23.65 -11.30
C ILE A 260 -18.01 24.76 -11.88
N GLU A 261 -18.33 24.70 -13.16
CA GLU A 261 -19.13 25.72 -13.84
C GLU A 261 -20.54 25.78 -13.23
N ALA A 262 -21.15 24.62 -12.97
CA ALA A 262 -22.44 24.50 -12.30
C ALA A 262 -22.42 24.87 -10.79
N SER A 263 -21.25 25.05 -10.17
CA SER A 263 -21.11 25.50 -8.76
C SER A 263 -20.67 26.96 -8.64
N LYS A 264 -20.81 27.72 -9.73
CA LYS A 264 -20.68 29.19 -9.79
C LYS A 264 -22.01 29.89 -10.09
N GLU A 265 -23.03 29.13 -10.50
CA GLU A 265 -24.45 29.53 -10.54
C GLU A 265 -25.10 29.21 -9.18
#